data_AF-A0A257DFK6-F1
#
_entry.id   AF-A0A257DFK6-F1
#
_cell.length_a   1.000
_cell.length_b   1.000
_cell.length_c   1.000
_cell.angle_alpha   90.00
_cell.angle_beta   90.00
_cell.angle_gamma   90.00
#
_symmetry.space_group_name_H-M   'P 1'
#
loop_
_entity.id
_entity.type
_entity.pdbx_description
1 polymer ?
#
loop_
_entity_poly.entity_id
_entity_poly.type
_entity_poly.pdbx_seq_one_letter_code
_entity_poly.pdbx_strand_id
1 'polypeptide(L)'
;MVEVSGGNYLDEATSVSTALSAPMRVVINANGGSVTGVVTPLTTLAYTYAFGTTGTPTSTAYNTVATNLATQLQIPGVNIATTAPVVTGTVNDYGRLLAGISTYLQLNSVSLQSLISTALDEVDSAQFSVAFTTAYNTANPDHTLTFTFDGSKLNVSGTGVGGGSGTCGVNVQGTLTVGGNSVPLNLNYCINGIAADSCTSGNSSLSQALSGQSGLAGAANLNYAYSPTCVANPDFTINLN
;
A
#
# COMPACT_ATOMS: atom_id res chain seq x y z
N MET A 1 16.20 1.81 2.04
CA MET A 1 15.33 2.87 1.47
C MET A 1 16.22 3.87 0.75
N VAL A 2 15.81 4.32 -0.43
CA VAL A 2 16.38 5.51 -1.07
C VAL A 2 15.33 6.61 -0.98
N GLU A 3 15.75 7.76 -0.48
CA GLU A 3 14.92 8.96 -0.35
C GLU A 3 15.60 10.11 -1.11
N VAL A 4 14.85 10.79 -1.96
CA VAL A 4 15.29 11.99 -2.68
C VAL A 4 14.53 13.18 -2.11
N SER A 5 15.24 14.04 -1.39
CA SER A 5 14.71 15.25 -0.76
C SER A 5 15.40 16.50 -1.32
N GLY A 6 14.62 17.58 -1.44
CA GLY A 6 15.06 18.79 -2.13
C GLY A 6 15.17 18.62 -3.65
N GLY A 7 15.30 19.73 -4.37
CA GLY A 7 15.37 19.73 -5.84
C GLY A 7 14.01 19.62 -6.53
N ASN A 8 14.03 19.18 -7.78
CA ASN A 8 12.85 19.11 -8.64
C ASN A 8 12.65 17.70 -9.20
N TYR A 9 11.40 17.26 -9.24
CA TYR A 9 10.95 16.18 -10.10
C TYR A 9 10.80 16.72 -11.53
N LEU A 10 11.55 16.14 -12.47
CA LEU A 10 11.32 16.39 -13.88
C LEU A 10 10.28 15.39 -14.36
N ASP A 11 9.08 15.90 -14.63
CA ASP A 11 7.99 15.11 -15.17
C ASP A 11 8.39 14.48 -16.51
N GLU A 12 8.43 13.15 -16.59
CA GLU A 12 9.06 12.47 -17.72
C GLU A 12 8.24 12.55 -19.02
N ALA A 13 6.96 12.89 -18.92
CA ALA A 13 6.07 13.01 -20.08
C ALA A 13 5.95 14.44 -20.61
N THR A 14 5.98 15.42 -19.71
CA THR A 14 5.79 16.83 -20.08
C THR A 14 7.07 17.65 -19.98
N SER A 15 8.15 17.08 -19.44
CA SER A 15 9.41 17.77 -19.14
C SER A 15 9.23 18.97 -18.21
N VAL A 16 8.13 19.03 -17.46
CA VAL A 16 7.85 20.08 -16.49
C VAL A 16 8.59 19.77 -15.20
N SER A 17 9.40 20.73 -14.76
CA SER A 17 10.14 20.65 -13.51
C SER A 17 9.27 21.11 -12.34
N THR A 18 8.96 20.21 -11.41
CA THR A 18 8.16 20.47 -10.20
C THR A 18 9.04 20.40 -8.96
N ALA A 19 9.09 21.46 -8.16
CA ALA A 19 9.85 21.44 -6.91
C ALA A 19 9.26 20.43 -5.92
N LEU A 20 10.13 19.62 -5.30
CA LEU A 20 9.74 18.64 -4.30
C LEU A 20 9.58 19.31 -2.93
N SER A 21 8.36 19.35 -2.41
CA SER A 21 8.05 19.80 -1.05
C SER A 21 8.00 18.66 -0.03
N ALA A 22 7.79 17.42 -0.47
CA ALA A 22 8.08 16.19 0.28
C ALA A 22 8.95 15.25 -0.58
N PRO A 23 9.66 14.32 0.07
CA PRO A 23 10.61 13.48 -0.64
C PRO A 23 9.94 12.39 -1.48
N MET A 24 10.58 12.04 -2.59
CA MET A 24 10.26 10.82 -3.33
C MET A 24 11.03 9.63 -2.76
N ARG A 25 10.40 8.45 -2.75
CA ARG A 25 10.90 7.27 -2.04
C ARG A 25 10.80 6.00 -2.87
N VAL A 26 11.72 5.08 -2.59
CA VAL A 26 11.68 3.68 -3.03
C VAL A 26 12.35 2.82 -1.96
N VAL A 27 11.87 1.60 -1.78
CA VAL A 27 12.56 0.59 -0.95
C VAL A 27 13.15 -0.47 -1.86
N ILE A 28 14.46 -0.67 -1.74
CA ILE A 28 15.21 -1.69 -2.45
C ILE A 28 15.86 -2.62 -1.43
N ASN A 29 15.97 -3.90 -1.77
CA ASN A 29 16.76 -4.85 -1.00
C ASN A 29 18.20 -4.83 -1.53
N ALA A 30 19.15 -4.41 -0.70
CA ALA A 30 20.55 -4.28 -1.10
C ALA A 30 21.40 -5.38 -0.44
N ASN A 31 21.55 -6.51 -1.14
CA ASN A 31 22.36 -7.66 -0.68
C ASN A 31 23.77 -7.63 -1.29
N GLY A 32 24.48 -6.53 -1.11
CA GLY A 32 25.81 -6.30 -1.68
C GLY A 32 25.82 -6.05 -3.20
N GLY A 33 26.96 -5.60 -3.72
CA GLY A 33 27.11 -5.25 -5.14
C GLY A 33 26.44 -3.92 -5.55
N SER A 34 26.27 -3.72 -6.86
CA SER A 34 25.52 -2.58 -7.40
C SER A 34 24.03 -2.88 -7.45
N VAL A 35 23.21 -1.99 -6.89
CA VAL A 35 21.76 -2.11 -6.84
C VAL A 35 21.15 -0.93 -7.58
N THR A 36 20.27 -1.20 -8.54
CA THR A 36 19.52 -0.17 -9.26
C THR A 36 18.20 0.09 -8.53
N GLY A 37 17.96 1.34 -8.15
CA GLY A 37 16.68 1.81 -7.62
C GLY A 37 16.11 2.90 -8.50
N VAL A 38 14.82 2.78 -8.84
CA VAL A 38 14.07 3.75 -9.64
C VAL A 38 13.17 4.53 -8.69
N VAL A 39 13.29 5.86 -8.71
CA VAL A 39 12.52 6.77 -7.85
C VAL A 39 11.54 7.54 -8.73
N THR A 40 10.25 7.27 -8.57
CA THR A 40 9.15 7.87 -9.35
C THR A 40 7.95 8.19 -8.43
N PRO A 41 6.92 8.90 -8.92
CA PRO A 41 5.67 9.03 -8.19
C PRO A 41 5.05 7.68 -7.83
N LEU A 42 5.12 6.67 -8.69
CA LEU A 42 4.55 5.34 -8.44
C LEU A 42 5.29 4.56 -7.35
N THR A 43 6.62 4.66 -7.29
CA THR A 43 7.39 4.04 -6.20
C THR A 43 7.13 4.73 -4.87
N THR A 44 6.94 6.05 -4.90
CA THR A 44 6.60 6.83 -3.69
C THR A 44 5.16 6.52 -3.23
N LEU A 45 4.23 6.36 -4.16
CA LEU A 45 2.87 5.94 -3.86
C LEU A 45 2.86 4.56 -3.18
N ALA A 46 3.62 3.60 -3.73
CA ALA A 46 3.79 2.28 -3.09
C ALA A 46 4.39 2.37 -1.68
N TYR A 47 5.36 3.27 -1.46
CA TYR A 47 5.89 3.55 -0.12
C TYR A 47 4.80 4.06 0.82
N THR A 48 4.01 5.05 0.38
CA THR A 48 2.96 5.67 1.19
C THR A 48 1.88 4.69 1.57
N TYR A 49 1.46 3.82 0.66
CA TYR A 49 0.52 2.73 0.94
C TYR A 49 1.09 1.66 1.88
N ALA A 50 2.39 1.37 1.80
CA ALA A 50 3.03 0.36 2.65
C ALA A 50 3.33 0.85 4.08
N PHE A 51 3.65 2.13 4.26
CA PHE A 51 4.22 2.62 5.52
C PHE A 51 3.55 3.88 6.08
N GLY A 52 2.72 4.57 5.30
CA GLY A 52 2.22 5.90 5.65
C GLY A 52 3.37 6.85 6.04
N THR A 53 3.16 7.64 7.09
CA THR A 53 4.13 8.65 7.57
C THR A 53 5.01 8.19 8.73
N THR A 54 4.71 7.04 9.37
CA THR A 54 5.36 6.60 10.61
C THR A 54 5.88 5.16 10.57
N GLY A 55 5.56 4.38 9.52
CA GLY A 55 5.96 2.99 9.40
C GLY A 55 7.46 2.83 9.14
N THR A 56 8.07 1.82 9.77
CA THR A 56 9.47 1.43 9.49
C THR A 56 9.55 0.71 8.14
N PRO A 57 10.35 1.18 7.16
CA PRO A 57 10.39 0.56 5.84
C PRO A 57 10.99 -0.86 5.87
N THR A 58 10.32 -1.82 5.23
CA THR A 58 10.85 -3.16 4.96
C THR A 58 10.71 -3.49 3.47
N SER A 59 11.66 -4.24 2.90
CA SER A 59 11.59 -4.62 1.48
C SER A 59 10.40 -5.52 1.17
N THR A 60 10.01 -6.39 2.10
CA THR A 60 8.88 -7.31 1.92
C THR A 60 7.56 -6.55 1.79
N ALA A 61 7.22 -5.70 2.76
CA ALA A 61 5.97 -4.94 2.73
C ALA A 61 5.90 -4.00 1.52
N TYR A 62 7.02 -3.35 1.19
CA TYR A 62 7.09 -2.51 0.01
C TYR A 62 6.87 -3.31 -1.28
N ASN A 63 7.52 -4.47 -1.44
CA ASN A 63 7.38 -5.31 -2.63
C ASN A 63 5.95 -5.82 -2.81
N THR A 64 5.28 -6.24 -1.72
CA THR A 64 3.86 -6.64 -1.77
C THR A 64 2.99 -5.52 -2.33
N VAL A 65 3.08 -4.31 -1.75
CA VAL A 65 2.30 -3.15 -2.20
C VAL A 65 2.67 -2.75 -3.63
N ALA A 66 3.96 -2.74 -3.96
CA ALA A 66 4.43 -2.40 -5.31
C ALA A 66 3.91 -3.38 -6.37
N THR A 67 3.85 -4.68 -6.06
CA THR A 67 3.25 -5.70 -6.94
C THR A 67 1.74 -5.53 -7.09
N ASN A 68 1.02 -5.23 -6.00
CA ASN A 68 -0.41 -4.97 -6.05
C ASN A 68 -0.71 -3.71 -6.88
N LEU A 69 0.08 -2.65 -6.67
CA LEU A 69 -0.01 -1.41 -7.43
C LEU A 69 0.27 -1.65 -8.93
N ALA A 70 1.34 -2.37 -9.27
CA ALA A 70 1.65 -2.73 -10.66
C ALA A 70 0.51 -3.52 -11.32
N THR A 71 -0.13 -4.42 -10.58
CA THR A 71 -1.29 -5.18 -11.07
C THR A 71 -2.49 -4.27 -11.34
N GLN A 72 -2.82 -3.36 -10.41
CA GLN A 72 -3.91 -2.39 -10.61
C GLN A 72 -3.62 -1.41 -11.75
N LEU A 73 -2.34 -1.08 -11.97
CA LEU A 73 -1.82 -0.30 -13.09
C LEU A 73 -1.70 -1.08 -14.40
N GLN A 74 -2.22 -2.31 -14.48
CA GLN A 74 -2.22 -3.13 -15.71
C GLN A 74 -0.80 -3.46 -16.26
N ILE A 75 0.22 -3.44 -15.40
CA ILE A 75 1.60 -3.87 -15.72
C ILE A 75 2.04 -5.03 -14.82
N PRO A 76 1.28 -6.13 -14.74
CA PRO A 76 1.61 -7.25 -13.86
C PRO A 76 2.99 -7.82 -14.20
N GLY A 77 3.78 -8.12 -13.16
CA GLY A 77 5.13 -8.65 -13.31
C GLY A 77 6.22 -7.59 -13.51
N VAL A 78 5.89 -6.31 -13.70
CA VAL A 78 6.87 -5.22 -13.71
C VAL A 78 7.25 -4.85 -12.27
N ASN A 79 8.54 -4.94 -11.95
CA ASN A 79 9.06 -4.41 -10.70
C ASN A 79 9.33 -2.90 -10.82
N ILE A 80 8.36 -2.08 -10.41
CA ILE A 80 8.45 -0.62 -10.47
C ILE A 80 9.63 -0.04 -9.67
N ALA A 81 10.22 -0.79 -8.73
CA ALA A 81 11.35 -0.34 -7.93
C ALA A 81 12.70 -0.43 -8.67
N THR A 82 12.80 -1.29 -9.68
CA THR A 82 14.07 -1.62 -10.34
C THR A 82 14.01 -1.52 -11.87
N THR A 83 12.83 -1.58 -12.47
CA THR A 83 12.64 -1.45 -13.92
C THR A 83 12.67 0.03 -14.30
N ALA A 84 13.59 0.42 -15.17
CA ALA A 84 13.64 1.79 -15.67
C ALA A 84 12.45 2.10 -16.60
N PRO A 85 11.74 3.22 -16.40
CA PRO A 85 10.77 3.69 -17.39
C PRO A 85 11.50 4.15 -18.65
N VAL A 86 10.90 3.89 -19.81
CA VAL A 86 11.35 4.42 -21.10
C VAL A 86 10.29 5.39 -21.59
N VAL A 87 10.65 6.67 -21.65
CA VAL A 87 9.71 7.79 -21.85
C VAL A 87 9.91 8.52 -23.19
N THR A 88 10.93 8.12 -23.95
CA THR A 88 11.23 8.63 -25.28
C THR A 88 11.51 7.48 -26.24
N GLY A 89 11.23 7.65 -27.53
CA GLY A 89 11.43 6.60 -28.53
C GLY A 89 10.38 5.50 -28.39
N THR A 90 10.81 4.24 -28.27
CA THR A 90 9.91 3.12 -27.99
C THR A 90 9.52 3.11 -26.51
N VAL A 91 8.50 3.90 -26.19
CA VAL A 91 7.97 4.05 -24.83
C VAL A 91 7.45 2.71 -24.31
N ASN A 92 7.86 2.33 -23.09
CA ASN A 92 7.37 1.12 -22.42
C ASN A 92 6.14 1.42 -21.55
N ASP A 93 5.41 0.38 -21.12
CA ASP A 93 4.17 0.57 -20.36
C ASP A 93 4.38 1.36 -19.05
N TYR A 94 5.55 1.19 -18.41
CA TYR A 94 5.88 1.99 -17.23
C TYR A 94 6.02 3.50 -17.58
N GLY A 95 6.69 3.84 -18.68
CA GLY A 95 6.75 5.22 -19.17
C GLY A 95 5.36 5.79 -19.54
N ARG A 96 4.49 4.97 -20.15
CA ARG A 96 3.10 5.36 -20.46
C ARG A 96 2.29 5.66 -19.19
N LEU A 97 2.49 4.89 -18.13
CA LEU A 97 1.84 5.13 -16.84
C LEU A 97 2.33 6.41 -16.17
N LEU A 98 3.64 6.70 -16.23
CA LEU A 98 4.17 7.97 -15.74
C LEU A 98 3.55 9.14 -16.51
N ALA A 99 3.41 9.02 -17.84
CA ALA A 99 2.68 10.03 -18.62
C ALA A 99 1.21 10.18 -18.22
N GLY A 100 0.53 9.08 -17.90
CA GLY A 100 -0.81 9.13 -17.34
C GLY A 100 -0.87 9.87 -16.00
N ILE A 101 0.11 9.69 -15.11
CA ILE A 101 0.20 10.40 -13.83
C ILE A 101 0.39 11.90 -14.08
N SER A 102 1.33 12.26 -14.96
CA SER A 102 1.59 13.65 -15.36
C SER A 102 0.34 14.36 -15.85
N THR A 103 -0.39 13.71 -16.77
CA THR A 103 -1.65 14.24 -17.31
C THR A 103 -2.75 14.27 -16.26
N TYR A 104 -2.78 13.31 -15.33
CA TYR A 104 -3.75 13.31 -14.22
C TYR A 104 -3.57 14.53 -13.32
N LEU A 105 -2.34 14.84 -12.94
CA LEU A 105 -2.02 16.02 -12.12
C LEU A 105 -2.48 17.31 -12.81
N GLN A 106 -2.25 17.43 -14.12
CA GLN A 106 -2.63 18.60 -14.92
C GLN A 106 -4.15 18.73 -15.08
N LEU A 107 -4.83 17.68 -15.54
CA LEU A 107 -6.26 17.73 -15.82
C LEU A 107 -7.11 17.92 -14.56
N ASN A 108 -6.67 17.38 -13.43
CA ASN A 108 -7.43 17.42 -12.18
C ASN A 108 -6.95 18.52 -11.22
N SER A 109 -5.96 19.33 -11.62
CA SER A 109 -5.34 20.36 -10.77
C SER A 109 -4.85 19.81 -9.41
N VAL A 110 -4.39 18.56 -9.40
CA VAL A 110 -3.87 17.88 -8.21
C VAL A 110 -2.35 18.06 -8.17
N SER A 111 -1.82 18.43 -7.01
CA SER A 111 -0.37 18.51 -6.84
C SER A 111 0.25 17.11 -6.76
N LEU A 112 1.47 16.94 -7.29
CA LEU A 112 2.23 15.69 -7.09
C LEU A 112 2.29 15.30 -5.60
N GLN A 113 2.42 16.32 -4.74
CA GLN A 113 2.48 16.13 -3.31
C GLN A 113 1.22 15.47 -2.73
N SER A 114 0.05 15.97 -3.11
CA SER A 114 -1.24 15.45 -2.64
C SER A 114 -1.47 14.01 -3.09
N LEU A 115 -0.97 13.64 -4.28
CA LEU A 115 -1.06 12.28 -4.79
C LEU A 115 -0.19 11.30 -3.98
N ILE A 116 1.05 11.70 -3.63
CA ILE A 116 2.02 10.77 -3.04
C ILE A 116 2.04 10.79 -1.51
N SER A 117 1.43 11.76 -0.82
CA SER A 117 1.51 11.86 0.65
C SER A 117 0.53 11.00 1.41
N THR A 118 -0.60 10.65 0.79
CA THR A 118 -1.73 10.03 1.46
C THR A 118 -2.24 8.86 0.64
N ALA A 119 -2.42 7.71 1.30
CA ALA A 119 -3.11 6.59 0.68
C ALA A 119 -4.58 6.93 0.44
N LEU A 120 -5.12 6.53 -0.71
CA LEU A 120 -6.53 6.76 -1.02
C LEU A 120 -7.40 5.81 -0.19
N ASP A 121 -8.55 6.31 0.29
CA ASP A 121 -9.59 5.46 0.84
C ASP A 121 -10.42 4.80 -0.28
N GLU A 122 -11.44 4.01 0.08
CA GLU A 122 -12.28 3.29 -0.89
C GLU A 122 -13.06 4.24 -1.82
N VAL A 123 -13.55 5.36 -1.28
CA VAL A 123 -14.33 6.35 -2.05
C VAL A 123 -13.42 7.11 -3.01
N ASP A 124 -12.26 7.54 -2.52
CA ASP A 124 -11.23 8.24 -3.28
C ASP A 124 -10.64 7.35 -4.38
N SER A 125 -10.52 6.05 -4.14
CA SER A 125 -10.01 5.08 -5.12
C SER A 125 -10.93 4.95 -6.34
N ALA A 126 -12.25 4.98 -6.16
CA ALA A 126 -13.20 4.94 -7.26
C ALA A 126 -13.11 6.20 -8.13
N GLN A 127 -13.02 7.38 -7.50
CA GLN A 127 -12.84 8.65 -8.22
C GLN A 127 -11.50 8.70 -8.96
N PHE A 128 -10.43 8.27 -8.30
CA PHE A 128 -9.10 8.18 -8.90
C PHE A 128 -9.09 7.24 -10.11
N SER A 129 -9.79 6.10 -10.05
CA SER A 129 -9.90 5.16 -11.18
C SER A 129 -10.44 5.81 -12.45
N VAL A 130 -11.51 6.58 -12.32
CA VAL A 130 -12.13 7.29 -13.45
C VAL A 130 -11.18 8.37 -13.97
N ALA A 131 -10.70 9.23 -13.08
CA ALA A 131 -9.86 10.36 -13.44
C ALA A 131 -8.51 9.93 -14.05
N PHE A 132 -7.89 8.89 -13.50
CA PHE A 132 -6.64 8.33 -14.01
C PHE A 132 -6.85 7.63 -15.35
N THR A 133 -7.96 6.91 -15.54
CA THR A 133 -8.32 6.32 -16.85
C THR A 133 -8.44 7.40 -17.93
N THR A 134 -9.14 8.49 -17.64
CA THR A 134 -9.25 9.62 -18.58
C THR A 134 -7.88 10.22 -18.88
N ALA A 135 -7.06 10.46 -17.86
CA ALA A 135 -5.74 11.05 -18.02
C ALA A 135 -4.78 10.16 -18.81
N TYR A 136 -4.71 8.87 -18.48
CA TYR A 136 -3.86 7.91 -19.16
C TYR A 136 -4.23 7.78 -20.64
N ASN A 137 -5.53 7.68 -20.96
CA ASN A 137 -5.99 7.60 -22.35
C ASN A 137 -5.77 8.92 -23.11
N THR A 138 -5.77 10.06 -22.42
CA THR A 138 -5.41 11.36 -23.00
C THR A 138 -3.92 11.41 -23.34
N ALA A 139 -3.06 10.91 -22.45
CA ALA A 139 -1.61 10.85 -22.65
C ALA A 139 -1.19 9.81 -23.70
N ASN A 140 -1.96 8.73 -23.83
CA ASN A 140 -1.65 7.56 -24.65
C ASN A 140 -2.80 7.22 -25.62
N PRO A 141 -3.09 8.09 -26.61
CA PRO A 141 -4.25 7.92 -27.50
C PRO A 141 -4.17 6.65 -28.37
N ASP A 142 -2.98 6.09 -28.55
CA ASP A 142 -2.70 4.88 -29.32
C ASP A 142 -2.71 3.59 -28.49
N HIS A 143 -2.73 3.69 -27.15
CA HIS A 143 -2.65 2.56 -26.21
C HIS A 143 -3.56 2.77 -25.01
N THR A 144 -4.88 2.80 -25.25
CA THR A 144 -5.87 3.08 -24.21
C THR A 144 -6.08 1.90 -23.27
N LEU A 145 -6.27 2.18 -21.99
CA LEU A 145 -6.58 1.21 -20.93
C LEU A 145 -7.71 1.73 -20.04
N THR A 146 -8.30 0.83 -19.27
CA THR A 146 -9.21 1.16 -18.17
C THR A 146 -8.58 0.70 -16.87
N PHE A 147 -8.55 1.57 -15.87
CA PHE A 147 -7.99 1.28 -14.57
C PHE A 147 -9.09 1.14 -13.52
N THR A 148 -8.89 0.23 -12.59
CA THR A 148 -9.75 0.07 -11.42
C THR A 148 -8.84 -0.07 -10.22
N PHE A 149 -8.76 1.02 -9.46
CA PHE A 149 -8.03 1.08 -8.21
C PHE A 149 -8.91 0.69 -7.05
N ASP A 150 -8.32 -0.10 -6.17
CA ASP A 150 -8.87 -0.53 -4.92
C ASP A 150 -7.83 -0.21 -3.84
N GLY A 151 -7.98 0.97 -3.23
CA GLY A 151 -7.09 1.45 -2.18
C GLY A 151 -7.04 0.53 -0.96
N SER A 152 -8.08 -0.29 -0.73
CA SER A 152 -8.07 -1.31 0.32
C SER A 152 -7.08 -2.44 0.04
N LYS A 153 -6.87 -2.79 -1.23
CA LYS A 153 -5.87 -3.79 -1.66
C LYS A 153 -4.44 -3.23 -1.71
N LEU A 154 -4.30 -1.91 -1.67
CA LEU A 154 -3.00 -1.24 -1.65
C LEU A 154 -2.55 -0.92 -0.21
N ASN A 155 -3.47 -0.65 0.70
CA ASN A 155 -3.19 -0.39 2.11
C ASN A 155 -2.75 -1.65 2.86
N VAL A 156 -1.44 -1.93 2.79
CA VAL A 156 -0.79 -2.95 3.64
C VAL A 156 -0.15 -2.24 4.81
N SER A 157 -0.95 -1.96 5.86
CA SER A 157 -0.41 -1.33 7.08
C SER A 157 0.16 -2.40 8.02
N GLY A 158 1.49 -2.37 8.21
CA GLY A 158 2.16 -3.10 9.28
C GLY A 158 3.61 -3.48 8.97
N THR A 159 4.50 -3.34 9.95
CA THR A 159 5.95 -3.63 9.80
C THR A 159 6.31 -5.12 9.92
N GLY A 160 5.38 -6.03 9.59
CA GLY A 160 5.65 -7.46 9.67
C GLY A 160 4.83 -8.26 8.68
N VAL A 161 5.53 -9.02 7.83
CA VAL A 161 5.11 -10.30 7.20
C VAL A 161 3.61 -10.48 6.86
N GLY A 162 3.05 -9.59 6.03
CA GLY A 162 1.78 -9.80 5.31
C GLY A 162 2.06 -9.98 3.82
N GLY A 163 1.49 -11.01 3.21
CA GLY A 163 1.77 -11.45 1.83
C GLY A 163 1.83 -12.98 1.66
N GLY A 164 1.51 -13.74 2.70
CA GLY A 164 1.42 -15.20 2.62
C GLY A 164 -0.02 -15.68 2.38
N SER A 165 -0.20 -16.91 1.92
CA SER A 165 -1.54 -17.52 1.76
C SER A 165 -2.14 -18.05 3.07
N GLY A 166 -1.52 -17.76 4.21
CA GLY A 166 -1.90 -18.29 5.51
C GLY A 166 -3.08 -17.56 6.12
N THR A 167 -3.74 -18.22 7.07
CA THR A 167 -4.86 -17.68 7.83
C THR A 167 -4.63 -17.89 9.32
N CYS A 168 -5.31 -17.08 10.14
CA CYS A 168 -5.24 -17.16 11.59
C CYS A 168 -6.56 -16.72 12.20
N GLY A 169 -7.21 -17.65 12.90
CA GLY A 169 -8.28 -17.33 13.82
C GLY A 169 -7.71 -16.76 15.10
N VAL A 170 -8.18 -15.59 15.53
CA VAL A 170 -7.83 -15.01 16.82
C VAL A 170 -9.08 -14.79 17.64
N ASN A 171 -9.17 -15.44 18.79
CA ASN A 171 -10.21 -15.18 19.76
C ASN A 171 -9.70 -14.21 20.83
N VAL A 172 -10.35 -13.07 20.97
CA VAL A 172 -10.03 -12.00 21.91
C VAL A 172 -11.06 -12.02 23.04
N GLN A 173 -10.60 -12.28 24.25
CA GLN A 173 -11.43 -12.29 25.45
C GLN A 173 -10.98 -11.21 26.42
N GLY A 174 -11.90 -10.61 27.15
CA GLY A 174 -11.54 -9.67 28.20
C GLY A 174 -12.72 -8.86 28.70
N THR A 175 -12.44 -7.67 29.24
CA THR A 175 -13.47 -6.75 29.72
C THR A 175 -13.17 -5.33 29.29
N LEU A 176 -14.11 -4.66 28.63
CA LEU A 176 -14.02 -3.23 28.30
C LEU A 176 -14.74 -2.42 29.38
N THR A 177 -14.10 -1.39 29.93
CA THR A 177 -14.77 -0.46 30.85
C THR A 177 -15.18 0.80 30.10
N VAL A 178 -16.47 1.04 29.95
CA VAL A 178 -17.02 2.27 29.35
C VAL A 178 -17.91 2.97 30.38
N GLY A 179 -17.58 4.20 30.72
CA GLY A 179 -18.37 5.00 31.68
C GLY A 179 -18.49 4.37 33.08
N GLY A 180 -17.51 3.58 33.52
CA GLY A 180 -17.51 2.90 34.82
C GLY A 180 -18.18 1.52 34.85
N ASN A 181 -18.77 1.06 33.74
CA ASN A 181 -19.35 -0.28 33.62
C ASN A 181 -18.42 -1.23 32.85
N SER A 182 -18.20 -2.43 33.38
CA SER A 182 -17.40 -3.48 32.73
C SER A 182 -18.27 -4.35 31.84
N VAL A 183 -17.95 -4.41 30.55
CA VAL A 183 -18.61 -5.24 29.53
C VAL A 183 -17.67 -6.38 29.14
N PRO A 184 -18.08 -7.66 29.25
CA PRO A 184 -17.26 -8.77 28.79
C PRO A 184 -17.14 -8.77 27.25
N LEU A 185 -15.93 -8.94 26.77
CA LEU A 185 -15.57 -9.09 25.37
C LEU A 185 -15.26 -10.56 25.09
N ASN A 186 -15.82 -11.08 24.01
CA ASN A 186 -15.45 -12.35 23.40
C ASN A 186 -15.68 -12.22 21.89
N LEU A 187 -14.60 -11.95 21.15
CA LEU A 187 -14.66 -11.63 19.72
C LEU A 187 -13.73 -12.55 18.94
N ASN A 188 -14.22 -13.10 17.83
CA ASN A 188 -13.46 -13.94 16.91
C ASN A 188 -13.09 -13.14 15.67
N TYR A 189 -11.78 -12.99 15.47
CA TYR A 189 -11.19 -12.43 14.27
C TYR A 189 -10.73 -13.55 13.35
N CYS A 190 -10.95 -13.39 12.05
CA CYS A 190 -10.28 -14.15 11.02
C CYS A 190 -9.28 -13.24 10.31
N ILE A 191 -8.00 -13.56 10.40
CA ILE A 191 -6.92 -12.80 9.77
C ILE A 191 -6.36 -13.64 8.63
N ASN A 192 -6.55 -13.19 7.40
CA ASN A 192 -6.01 -13.82 6.20
C ASN A 192 -4.76 -13.09 5.74
N GLY A 193 -3.91 -13.73 4.93
CA GLY A 193 -2.79 -13.06 4.27
C GLY A 193 -1.47 -13.09 5.06
N ILE A 194 -1.42 -13.82 6.17
CA ILE A 194 -0.18 -14.02 6.94
C ILE A 194 0.70 -15.09 6.29
N ALA A 195 1.98 -15.14 6.65
CA ALA A 195 2.83 -16.27 6.30
C ALA A 195 2.20 -17.61 6.78
N ALA A 196 2.32 -18.68 5.99
CA ALA A 196 1.90 -20.01 6.41
C ALA A 196 2.58 -20.36 7.75
N ASP A 197 1.85 -21.08 8.63
CA ASP A 197 2.32 -21.50 9.95
C ASP A 197 2.71 -20.36 10.92
N SER A 198 2.37 -19.11 10.61
CA SER A 198 2.75 -17.95 11.43
C SER A 198 1.67 -17.50 12.43
N CYS A 199 0.60 -18.28 12.60
CA CYS A 199 -0.51 -17.98 13.52
C CYS A 199 -0.13 -18.24 15.00
N THR A 200 0.68 -17.37 15.60
CA THR A 200 1.19 -17.53 16.97
C THR A 200 1.25 -16.19 17.73
N SER A 201 1.22 -16.26 19.06
CA SER A 201 1.43 -15.11 19.92
C SER A 201 2.87 -14.60 19.76
N GLY A 202 3.01 -13.35 19.31
CA GLY A 202 4.31 -12.76 18.94
C GLY A 202 4.49 -12.53 17.44
N ASN A 203 3.57 -13.02 16.61
CA ASN A 203 3.48 -12.56 15.24
C ASN A 203 3.04 -11.08 15.21
N SER A 204 3.95 -10.22 14.78
CA SER A 204 3.74 -8.77 14.71
C SER A 204 2.59 -8.38 13.78
N SER A 205 2.30 -9.14 12.72
CA SER A 205 1.18 -8.89 11.79
C SER A 205 -0.16 -9.08 12.48
N LEU A 206 -0.29 -10.13 13.31
CA LEU A 206 -1.49 -10.39 14.11
C LEU A 206 -1.68 -9.31 15.17
N SER A 207 -0.63 -8.98 15.92
CA SER A 207 -0.70 -7.92 16.95
C SER A 207 -1.09 -6.57 16.34
N GLN A 208 -0.59 -6.25 15.14
CA GLN A 208 -0.94 -5.01 14.44
C GLN A 208 -2.39 -5.03 13.92
N ALA A 209 -2.81 -6.09 13.24
CA ALA A 209 -4.18 -6.25 12.74
C ALA A 209 -5.22 -6.10 13.86
N LEU A 210 -4.92 -6.64 15.03
CA LEU A 210 -5.78 -6.56 16.22
C LEU A 210 -5.73 -5.17 16.88
N SER A 211 -4.58 -4.49 16.83
CA SER A 211 -4.43 -3.12 17.37
C SER A 211 -5.08 -2.03 16.50
N GLY A 212 -5.19 -2.26 15.19
CA GLY A 212 -5.82 -1.32 14.25
C GLY A 212 -7.35 -1.26 14.34
N GLN A 213 -7.96 -2.17 15.08
CA GLN A 213 -9.38 -2.11 15.43
C GLN A 213 -9.54 -1.16 16.62
N SER A 214 -9.88 0.10 16.32
CA SER A 214 -9.90 1.29 17.20
C SER A 214 -10.75 1.23 18.49
N GLY A 215 -11.10 0.03 19.00
CA GLY A 215 -11.81 -0.18 20.26
C GLY A 215 -11.13 -1.15 21.24
N LEU A 216 -10.06 -1.85 20.85
CA LEU A 216 -9.37 -2.83 21.69
C LEU A 216 -7.99 -2.38 22.17
N ALA A 217 -7.37 -1.43 21.46
CA ALA A 217 -6.09 -0.85 21.85
C ALA A 217 -6.23 -0.10 23.18
N GLY A 218 -5.61 -0.62 24.25
CA GLY A 218 -5.56 0.02 25.58
C GLY A 218 -6.50 -0.56 26.64
N ALA A 219 -7.28 -1.60 26.35
CA ALA A 219 -8.02 -2.30 27.39
C ALA A 219 -7.06 -3.16 28.23
N ALA A 220 -6.84 -2.77 29.49
CA ALA A 220 -6.17 -3.63 30.46
C ALA A 220 -7.05 -4.89 30.66
N ASN A 221 -6.47 -6.09 30.51
CA ASN A 221 -7.11 -7.41 30.64
C ASN A 221 -7.70 -8.04 29.35
N LEU A 222 -7.06 -7.84 28.19
CA LEU A 222 -7.35 -8.66 27.00
C LEU A 222 -6.45 -9.91 26.97
N ASN A 223 -7.06 -11.07 26.71
CA ASN A 223 -6.40 -12.34 26.46
C ASN A 223 -6.64 -12.76 25.01
N TYR A 224 -5.60 -13.30 24.36
CA TYR A 224 -5.62 -13.64 22.94
C TYR A 224 -5.32 -15.13 22.77
N ALA A 225 -6.23 -15.85 22.13
CA ALA A 225 -6.04 -17.24 21.72
C ALA A 225 -5.92 -17.31 20.19
N TYR A 226 -4.89 -18.00 19.72
CA TYR A 226 -4.54 -18.10 18.30
C TYR A 226 -4.83 -19.52 17.79
N SER A 227 -5.42 -19.61 16.60
CA SER A 227 -5.79 -20.86 15.94
C SER A 227 -5.38 -20.80 14.46
N PRO A 228 -4.68 -21.83 13.94
CA PRO A 228 -4.26 -21.87 12.54
C PRO A 228 -5.43 -21.90 11.54
N THR A 229 -6.66 -22.07 12.02
CA THR A 229 -7.89 -21.98 11.22
C THR A 229 -8.85 -20.94 11.79
N CYS A 230 -9.50 -20.18 10.92
CA CYS A 230 -10.60 -19.30 11.30
C CYS A 230 -11.85 -20.09 11.71
N VAL A 231 -12.64 -19.53 12.61
CA VAL A 231 -14.01 -20.03 12.87
C VAL A 231 -14.89 -19.81 11.64
N ALA A 232 -15.91 -20.64 11.46
CA ALA A 232 -16.77 -20.59 10.27
C ALA A 232 -17.49 -19.24 10.08
N ASN A 233 -17.83 -18.56 11.18
CA ASN A 233 -18.48 -17.25 11.19
C ASN A 233 -17.74 -16.33 12.17
N PRO A 234 -16.63 -15.68 11.75
CA PRO A 234 -15.91 -14.77 12.62
C PRO A 234 -16.73 -13.48 12.82
N ASP A 235 -16.58 -12.85 13.98
CA ASP A 235 -17.16 -11.53 14.25
C ASP A 235 -16.56 -10.47 13.32
N PHE A 236 -15.28 -10.64 12.96
CA PHE A 236 -14.56 -9.75 12.04
C PHE A 236 -13.61 -10.53 11.13
N THR A 237 -13.48 -10.09 9.88
CA THR A 237 -12.47 -10.60 8.94
C THR A 237 -11.52 -9.49 8.53
N ILE A 238 -10.21 -9.74 8.62
CA ILE A 238 -9.13 -8.84 8.26
C ILE A 238 -8.27 -9.55 7.21
N ASN A 239 -8.06 -8.92 6.05
CA ASN A 239 -7.20 -9.47 4.99
C ASN A 239 -5.90 -8.66 4.95
N LEU A 240 -4.78 -9.32 5.26
CA LEU A 240 -3.42 -8.78 5.22
C LEU A 240 -2.77 -9.16 3.89
N ASN A 241 -3.20 -8.50 2.81
CA ASN A 241 -2.69 -8.82 1.48
C ASN A 241 -1.21 -8.51 1.32
#